data_AF-D2ZYM4-F1
#
_entry.id   AF-D2ZYM4-F1
#
_cell.length_a   1.000
_cell.length_b   1.000
_cell.length_c   1.000
_cell.angle_alpha   90.00
_cell.angle_beta   90.00
_cell.angle_gamma   90.00
#
_symmetry.space_group_name_H-M   'P 1'
#
loop_
_entity.id
_entity.type
_entity.pdbx_description
1 polymer ?
#
loop_
_entity_poly.entity_id
_entity_poly.type
_entity_poly.pdbx_seq_one_letter_code
_entity_poly.pdbx_strand_id
1 'polypeptide(L)'
;MTTSTKPYLLRALYEWCTDNGQTPHLVVWVNEHTRVPMQYVRDNEIVLNIGPTASHNLNIDNDWISFSARFGGVAHDIWIPVGHVISIFSRESGEGMGFEVEPYESDASGNEAQQEPAADKPTDGESAKSGKVLKFVK
;
A
#
# COMPACT_ATOMS: atom_id res chain seq x y z
N MET A 1 17.28 4.60 11.38
CA MET A 1 16.26 3.59 11.05
C MET A 1 16.88 2.62 10.05
N THR A 2 16.70 1.31 10.23
CA THR A 2 17.09 0.31 9.23
C THR A 2 15.99 0.20 8.18
N THR A 3 16.35 0.18 6.91
CA THR A 3 15.40 0.01 5.79
C THR A 3 14.61 -1.30 5.94
N SER A 4 13.33 -1.27 5.60
CA SER A 4 12.47 -2.48 5.61
C SER A 4 13.06 -3.57 4.71
N THR A 5 12.96 -4.83 5.13
CA THR A 5 13.37 -5.99 4.32
C THR A 5 12.32 -6.38 3.29
N LYS A 6 11.07 -5.91 3.46
CA LYS A 6 9.91 -6.20 2.60
C LYS A 6 10.18 -5.99 1.09
N PRO A 7 10.69 -4.84 0.61
CA PRO A 7 10.92 -4.65 -0.83
C PRO A 7 11.94 -5.64 -1.41
N TYR A 8 12.92 -6.08 -0.62
CA TYR A 8 13.91 -7.07 -1.05
C TYR A 8 13.30 -8.47 -1.17
N LEU A 9 12.43 -8.85 -0.21
CA LEU A 9 11.70 -10.11 -0.26
C LEU A 9 10.70 -10.13 -1.42
N LEU A 10 10.04 -9.00 -1.70
CA LEU A 10 9.15 -8.87 -2.86
C LEU A 10 9.89 -9.11 -4.18
N ARG A 11 11.08 -8.50 -4.36
CA ARG A 11 11.93 -8.74 -5.53
C ARG A 11 12.34 -10.21 -5.64
N ALA A 12 12.82 -10.81 -4.55
CA ALA A 12 13.23 -12.22 -4.54
C ALA A 12 12.08 -13.18 -4.87
N LEU A 13 10.88 -12.96 -4.33
CA LEU A 13 9.71 -13.79 -4.60
C LEU A 13 9.15 -13.58 -6.01
N TYR A 14 9.23 -12.35 -6.53
CA TYR A 14 8.93 -12.08 -7.93
C TYR A 14 9.86 -12.86 -8.86
N GLU A 15 11.18 -12.76 -8.65
CA GLU A 15 12.20 -13.47 -9.45
C GLU A 15 12.00 -14.99 -9.37
N TRP A 16 11.77 -15.51 -8.17
CA TRP A 16 11.47 -16.93 -7.98
C TRP A 16 10.23 -17.37 -8.76
N CYS A 17 9.14 -16.59 -8.73
CA CYS A 17 7.94 -16.89 -9.53
C CYS A 17 8.30 -16.95 -11.03
N THR A 18 9.00 -15.95 -11.53
CA THR A 18 9.33 -15.86 -12.97
C THR A 18 10.28 -16.96 -13.43
N ASP A 19 11.28 -17.31 -12.62
CA ASP A 19 12.25 -18.37 -12.93
C ASP A 19 11.58 -19.74 -13.00
N ASN A 20 10.52 -19.95 -12.22
CA ASN A 20 9.72 -21.18 -12.22
C ASN A 20 8.57 -21.16 -13.23
N GLY A 21 8.49 -20.14 -14.09
CA GLY A 21 7.41 -19.99 -15.07
C GLY A 21 6.02 -19.79 -14.44
N GLN A 22 5.98 -19.33 -13.19
CA GLN A 22 4.77 -19.03 -12.44
C GLN A 22 4.38 -17.55 -12.58
N THR A 23 3.11 -17.25 -12.33
CA THR A 23 2.55 -15.90 -12.50
C THR A 23 2.47 -15.17 -11.16
N PRO A 24 3.37 -14.21 -10.87
CA PRO A 24 3.35 -13.47 -9.60
C PRO A 24 2.14 -12.54 -9.52
N HIS A 25 1.43 -12.62 -8.40
CA HIS A 25 0.31 -11.75 -8.04
C HIS A 25 0.58 -11.05 -6.71
N LEU A 26 0.17 -9.78 -6.63
CA LEU A 26 0.15 -9.01 -5.38
C LEU A 26 -1.26 -8.90 -4.84
N VAL A 27 -1.43 -9.01 -3.53
CA VAL A 27 -2.59 -8.47 -2.82
C VAL A 27 -2.17 -7.18 -2.16
N VAL A 28 -2.93 -6.11 -2.39
CA VAL A 28 -2.57 -4.75 -1.99
C VAL A 28 -3.74 -4.11 -1.28
N TRP A 29 -3.45 -3.51 -0.11
CA TRP A 29 -4.39 -2.62 0.55
C TRP A 29 -4.47 -1.29 -0.19
N VAL A 30 -5.69 -0.84 -0.49
CA VAL A 30 -5.96 0.33 -1.31
C VAL A 30 -6.57 1.44 -0.46
N ASN A 31 -5.95 2.60 -0.53
CA ASN A 31 -6.40 3.85 0.08
C ASN A 31 -5.98 5.05 -0.80
N GLU A 32 -6.08 6.27 -0.27
CA GLU A 32 -5.72 7.53 -0.92
C GLU A 32 -4.26 7.63 -1.39
N HIS A 33 -3.34 6.84 -0.85
CA HIS A 33 -1.93 6.80 -1.25
C HIS A 33 -1.64 5.75 -2.33
N THR A 34 -2.66 5.03 -2.81
CA THR A 34 -2.53 3.96 -3.81
C THR A 34 -3.20 4.38 -5.12
N ARG A 35 -2.47 4.34 -6.23
CA ARG A 35 -3.02 4.63 -7.57
C ARG A 35 -3.31 3.32 -8.29
N VAL A 36 -4.58 2.95 -8.34
CA VAL A 36 -5.11 1.80 -9.08
C VAL A 36 -6.48 2.15 -9.68
N PRO A 37 -6.98 1.43 -10.70
CA PRO A 37 -8.32 1.68 -11.20
C PRO A 37 -9.37 1.17 -10.19
N MET A 38 -9.97 2.10 -9.45
CA MET A 38 -10.84 1.83 -8.29
C MET A 38 -12.03 0.89 -8.57
N GLN A 39 -12.47 0.79 -9.83
CA GLN A 39 -13.55 -0.13 -10.22
C GLN A 39 -13.22 -1.62 -10.03
N TYR A 40 -11.94 -1.98 -9.89
CA TYR A 40 -11.48 -3.34 -9.62
C TYR A 40 -11.17 -3.61 -8.14
N VAL A 41 -11.32 -2.60 -7.29
CA VAL A 41 -11.07 -2.71 -5.84
C VAL A 41 -12.28 -3.33 -5.15
N ARG A 42 -12.02 -4.24 -4.20
CA ARG A 42 -13.05 -4.92 -3.38
C ARG A 42 -12.56 -4.95 -1.95
N ASP A 43 -13.40 -4.53 -1.00
CA ASP A 43 -13.08 -4.52 0.43
C ASP A 43 -11.74 -3.81 0.76
N ASN A 44 -11.48 -2.69 0.05
CA ASN A 44 -10.22 -1.94 0.12
C ASN A 44 -8.98 -2.75 -0.27
N GLU A 45 -9.15 -3.80 -1.06
CA GLU A 45 -8.06 -4.60 -1.60
C GLU A 45 -8.14 -4.71 -3.13
N ILE A 46 -6.98 -4.93 -3.73
CA ILE A 46 -6.88 -5.29 -5.15
C ILE A 46 -5.85 -6.39 -5.34
N VAL A 47 -6.19 -7.34 -6.21
CA VAL A 47 -5.25 -8.38 -6.65
C VAL A 47 -4.71 -7.98 -8.02
N LEU A 48 -3.39 -7.91 -8.12
CA LEU A 48 -2.68 -7.43 -9.31
C LEU A 48 -1.74 -8.50 -9.85
N ASN A 49 -1.93 -8.88 -11.11
CA ASN A 49 -0.94 -9.67 -11.82
C ASN A 49 0.24 -8.77 -12.21
N ILE A 50 1.42 -9.03 -11.64
CA ILE A 50 2.64 -8.27 -11.92
C ILE A 50 3.59 -9.01 -12.87
N GLY A 51 3.21 -10.19 -13.37
CA GLY A 51 4.05 -10.99 -14.25
C GLY A 51 4.41 -10.28 -15.57
N PRO A 52 5.50 -10.72 -16.25
CA PRO A 52 6.06 -10.02 -17.42
C PRO A 52 5.10 -9.82 -18.60
N THR A 53 4.02 -10.59 -18.68
CA THR A 53 3.01 -10.51 -19.75
C THR A 53 1.84 -9.59 -19.42
N ALA A 54 1.66 -9.24 -18.14
CA ALA A 54 0.54 -8.43 -17.65
C ALA A 54 0.97 -7.02 -17.24
N SER A 55 2.24 -6.86 -16.85
CA SER A 55 2.84 -5.58 -16.47
C SER A 55 3.83 -5.10 -17.54
N HIS A 56 3.93 -3.79 -17.68
CA HIS A 56 4.95 -3.12 -18.47
C HIS A 56 5.75 -2.18 -17.58
N ASN A 57 7.08 -2.20 -17.74
CA ASN A 57 8.00 -1.39 -16.96
C ASN A 57 7.81 -1.56 -15.43
N LEU A 58 7.70 -2.82 -14.98
CA LEU A 58 7.62 -3.12 -13.55
C LEU A 58 8.90 -2.66 -12.85
N ASN A 59 8.72 -1.79 -11.86
CA ASN A 59 9.74 -1.37 -10.93
C ASN A 59 9.28 -1.69 -9.50
N ILE A 60 10.05 -2.49 -8.78
CA ILE A 60 9.88 -2.76 -7.36
C ILE A 60 11.04 -2.05 -6.65
N ASP A 61 10.83 -0.80 -6.26
CA ASP A 61 11.80 -0.01 -5.50
C ASP A 61 11.67 -0.30 -3.99
N ASN A 62 12.39 0.44 -3.15
CA ASN A 62 12.31 0.29 -1.70
C ASN A 62 11.02 0.89 -1.12
N ASP A 63 10.54 1.99 -1.69
CA ASP A 63 9.38 2.72 -1.17
C ASP A 63 8.12 2.47 -2.02
N TRP A 64 8.29 2.22 -3.32
CA TRP A 64 7.20 2.15 -4.28
C TRP A 64 7.30 0.95 -5.22
N ILE A 65 6.15 0.39 -5.56
CA ILE A 65 5.96 -0.50 -6.70
C ILE A 65 5.21 0.28 -7.77
N SER A 66 5.74 0.30 -8.98
CA SER A 66 5.12 0.97 -10.12
C SER A 66 5.20 0.14 -11.39
N PHE A 67 4.16 0.20 -12.20
CA PHE A 67 4.08 -0.44 -13.52
C PHE A 67 2.89 0.10 -14.30
N SER A 68 2.84 -0.18 -15.60
CA SER A 68 1.63 -0.01 -16.41
C SER A 68 0.97 -1.36 -16.65
N ALA A 69 -0.36 -1.44 -16.57
CA ALA A 69 -1.12 -2.65 -16.86
C ALA A 69 -2.44 -2.34 -17.53
N ARG A 70 -3.02 -3.33 -18.22
CA ARG A 70 -4.29 -3.17 -18.95
C ARG A 70 -5.45 -3.78 -18.16
N PHE A 71 -6.48 -2.97 -17.96
CA PHE A 71 -7.72 -3.37 -17.32
C PHE A 71 -8.87 -3.16 -18.30
N GLY A 72 -9.60 -4.22 -18.65
CA GLY A 72 -10.63 -4.14 -19.69
C GLY A 72 -10.09 -3.65 -21.05
N GLY A 73 -8.80 -3.87 -21.33
CA GLY A 73 -8.12 -3.38 -22.53
C GLY A 73 -7.60 -1.95 -22.45
N VAL A 74 -7.93 -1.18 -21.41
CA VAL A 74 -7.44 0.19 -21.20
C VAL A 74 -6.18 0.18 -20.33
N ALA A 75 -5.14 0.91 -20.74
CA ALA A 75 -3.89 1.00 -19.98
C ALA A 75 -4.03 1.95 -18.79
N HIS A 76 -3.47 1.57 -17.65
CA HIS A 76 -3.42 2.35 -16.42
C HIS A 76 -2.02 2.27 -15.82
N ASP A 77 -1.55 3.41 -15.29
CA ASP A 77 -0.37 3.43 -14.43
C ASP A 77 -0.77 3.07 -13.00
N ILE A 78 0.02 2.18 -12.41
CA ILE A 78 -0.17 1.64 -11.07
C ILE A 78 0.96 2.16 -10.17
N TRP A 79 0.61 2.65 -8.98
CA TRP A 79 1.56 3.09 -7.96
C TRP A 79 1.10 2.63 -6.58
N ILE A 80 1.98 1.90 -5.89
CA ILE A 80 1.66 1.24 -4.63
C ILE A 80 2.81 1.49 -3.65
N PRO A 81 2.57 2.07 -2.46
CA PRO A 81 3.56 2.07 -1.39
C PRO A 81 3.91 0.64 -1.01
N VAL A 82 5.20 0.32 -0.85
CA VAL A 82 5.63 -1.04 -0.48
C VAL A 82 4.99 -1.50 0.84
N GLY A 83 4.75 -0.57 1.77
CA GLY A 83 4.06 -0.85 3.02
C GLY A 83 2.64 -1.40 2.86
N HIS A 84 1.95 -1.10 1.74
CA HIS A 84 0.58 -1.52 1.48
C HIS A 84 0.45 -2.92 0.87
N VAL A 85 1.57 -3.59 0.57
CA VAL A 85 1.54 -4.96 0.05
C VAL A 85 1.19 -5.91 1.18
N ILE A 86 0.03 -6.57 1.04
CA ILE A 86 -0.45 -7.59 1.97
C ILE A 86 0.23 -8.92 1.68
N SER A 87 0.39 -9.28 0.40
CA SER A 87 1.08 -10.51 0.02
C SER A 87 1.60 -10.49 -1.42
N ILE A 88 2.57 -11.35 -1.69
CA ILE A 88 2.96 -11.79 -3.03
C ILE A 88 2.83 -13.31 -3.11
N PHE A 89 2.24 -13.81 -4.19
CA PHE A 89 2.04 -15.25 -4.37
C PHE A 89 2.02 -15.64 -5.85
N SER A 90 2.32 -16.90 -6.11
CA SER A 90 2.15 -17.55 -7.40
C SER A 90 0.69 -17.90 -7.64
N ARG A 91 0.15 -17.53 -8.81
CA ARG A 91 -1.22 -17.88 -9.19
C ARG A 91 -1.46 -19.39 -9.26
N GLU A 92 -0.45 -20.14 -9.73
CA GLU A 92 -0.57 -21.55 -10.07
C GLU A 92 -0.45 -22.44 -8.82
N SER A 93 0.50 -22.15 -7.94
CA SER A 93 0.75 -22.96 -6.73
C SER A 93 0.12 -22.38 -5.47
N GLY A 94 -0.15 -21.07 -5.45
CA GLY A 94 -0.53 -20.35 -4.23
C GLY A 94 0.64 -20.10 -3.28
N GLU A 95 1.85 -20.55 -3.60
CA GLU A 95 3.04 -20.34 -2.78
C GLU A 95 3.46 -18.86 -2.81
N GLY A 96 3.94 -18.36 -1.68
CA GLY A 96 4.26 -16.94 -1.53
C GLY A 96 4.49 -16.55 -0.09
N MET A 97 4.34 -15.26 0.17
CA MET A 97 4.55 -14.67 1.50
C MET A 97 3.52 -13.58 1.76
N GLY A 98 2.96 -13.58 2.97
CA GLY A 98 2.18 -12.47 3.51
C GLY A 98 3.07 -11.53 4.32
N PHE A 99 2.69 -10.27 4.36
CA PHE A 99 3.39 -9.21 5.08
C PHE A 99 2.42 -8.44 5.97
N GLU A 100 2.94 -7.85 7.04
CA GLU A 100 2.19 -6.87 7.83
C GLU A 100 2.05 -5.58 7.03
N VAL A 101 0.86 -4.98 7.01
CA VAL A 101 0.63 -3.69 6.33
C VAL A 101 1.25 -2.57 7.16
N GLU A 102 2.06 -1.75 6.51
CA GLU A 102 2.68 -0.55 7.07
C GLU A 102 2.03 0.65 6.37
N PRO A 103 1.08 1.35 7.02
CA PRO A 103 0.44 2.52 6.43
C PRO A 103 1.48 3.55 6.03
N TYR A 104 1.35 4.10 4.82
CA TYR A 104 2.21 5.19 4.40
C TYR A 104 1.93 6.43 5.26
N GLU A 105 2.88 6.80 6.11
CA GLU A 105 2.86 8.08 6.82
C GLU A 105 3.59 9.10 5.95
N SER A 106 2.86 10.09 5.42
CA SER A 106 3.52 11.24 4.81
C SER A 106 4.28 11.99 5.89
N ASP A 107 5.58 12.28 5.67
CA ASP A 107 6.37 13.21 6.48
C ASP A 107 5.81 14.65 6.37
N ALA A 108 4.61 14.89 6.91
CA ALA A 108 4.01 16.22 7.04
C ALA A 108 4.54 16.96 8.30
N SER A 109 5.44 16.34 9.05
CA SER A 109 6.01 16.87 10.30
C SER A 109 7.35 17.58 10.06
N GLY A 110 7.41 18.50 9.09
CA GLY A 110 8.67 19.11 8.68
C GLY A 110 8.57 20.46 7.99
N ASN A 111 7.50 21.24 8.21
CA ASN A 111 7.52 22.67 7.91
C ASN A 111 6.41 23.42 8.67
N GLU A 112 6.48 23.40 10.01
CA GLU A 112 5.87 24.48 10.79
C GLU A 112 6.69 25.74 10.53
N ALA A 113 6.27 26.51 9.52
CA ALA A 113 6.73 27.88 9.36
C ALA A 113 6.47 28.62 10.66
N GLN A 114 7.55 29.07 11.31
CA GLN A 114 7.56 30.06 12.37
C GLN A 114 6.57 31.20 12.06
N GLN A 115 5.47 31.23 12.79
CA GLN A 115 4.78 32.47 13.13
C GLN A 115 4.72 32.55 14.66
N GLU A 116 5.51 33.47 15.20
CA GLU A 116 5.50 33.84 16.61
C GLU A 116 4.09 34.32 17.03
N PRO A 117 3.67 34.03 18.27
CA PRO A 117 2.34 34.34 18.76
C PRO A 117 2.22 35.80 19.23
N ALA A 118 1.18 36.50 18.75
CA ALA A 118 0.66 37.72 19.38
C ALA A 118 -0.51 37.38 20.31
N ALA A 119 -0.56 38.09 21.43
CA ALA A 119 -1.22 37.78 22.70
C ALA A 119 -2.76 37.89 22.76
N ASP A 120 -3.36 36.96 23.54
CA ASP A 120 -4.28 37.15 24.69
C ASP A 120 -5.79 37.46 24.48
N LYS A 121 -6.68 36.47 24.70
CA LYS A 121 -7.50 36.28 25.93
C LYS A 121 -8.61 35.21 25.80
N PRO A 122 -9.05 34.57 26.91
CA PRO A 122 -9.90 33.37 26.92
C PRO A 122 -11.40 33.66 27.09
N THR A 123 -12.25 32.77 26.58
CA THR A 123 -13.65 32.62 27.04
C THR A 123 -14.07 31.14 27.07
N ASP A 124 -14.75 30.79 28.16
CA ASP A 124 -15.20 29.48 28.61
C ASP A 124 -16.20 28.77 27.68
N GLY A 125 -16.26 27.44 27.78
CA GLY A 125 -17.33 26.64 27.18
C GLY A 125 -17.17 25.12 27.35
N GLU A 126 -17.60 24.61 28.50
CA GLU A 126 -17.73 23.20 28.88
C GLU A 126 -18.87 22.46 28.14
N SER A 127 -18.65 21.18 27.80
CA SER A 127 -19.60 20.03 27.62
C SER A 127 -19.29 19.24 26.34
N ALA A 128 -19.43 17.92 26.20
CA ALA A 128 -19.55 16.76 27.07
C ALA A 128 -19.46 15.50 26.17
N LYS A 129 -18.90 14.41 26.71
CA LYS A 129 -19.01 12.96 26.39
C LYS A 129 -19.77 12.50 25.11
N SER A 130 -19.21 11.48 24.43
CA SER A 130 -19.69 10.06 24.46
C SER A 130 -19.26 9.28 23.20
N GLY A 131 -18.86 8.02 23.37
CA GLY A 131 -18.71 7.07 22.25
C GLY A 131 -17.92 5.80 22.56
N LYS A 132 -18.51 4.87 23.33
CA LYS A 132 -18.08 3.46 23.47
C LYS A 132 -18.20 2.71 22.13
N VAL A 133 -17.37 1.66 21.93
CA VAL A 133 -17.61 0.39 21.18
C VAL A 133 -16.25 -0.28 20.91
N LEU A 134 -15.95 -1.60 20.95
CA LEU A 134 -16.62 -2.89 21.24
C LEU A 134 -15.53 -3.90 21.66
N LYS A 135 -15.90 -4.94 22.43
CA LYS A 135 -15.02 -6.06 22.82
C LYS A 135 -15.11 -7.20 21.80
N PHE A 136 -13.97 -7.78 21.42
CA PHE A 136 -13.93 -9.06 20.71
C PHE A 136 -13.99 -10.22 21.71
N VAL A 137 -14.85 -11.20 21.40
CA VAL A 137 -14.97 -12.48 22.10
C VAL A 137 -14.24 -13.54 21.28
N LYS A 138 -13.38 -14.26 22.00
CA LYS A 138 -12.60 -15.49 21.74
C LYS A 138 -12.61 -16.12 20.35
#